data_AF-A0AA97ELX4-F1
#
_entry.id   AF-A0AA97ELX4-F1
#
_cell.length_a   1.000
_cell.length_b   1.000
_cell.length_c   1.000
_cell.angle_alpha   90.00
_cell.angle_beta   90.00
_cell.angle_gamma   90.00
#
_symmetry.space_group_name_H-M   'P 1'
#
loop_
_entity.id
_entity.type
_entity.pdbx_description
1 polymer ?
#
loop_
_entity_poly.entity_id
_entity_poly.type
_entity_poly.pdbx_seq_one_letter_code
_entity_poly.pdbx_strand_id
1 'polypeptide(L)'
;MEKLFENLFIYEIVLLFLGVFLFMILCGSLVYSIAKKYDIKKLLYFFIVPIIMIAYPSIQEIQIEKDKLAIIKYQDKVKNNPDDEDAKENLAKVTDKLEKRASTPADLAVISKSYLLLEKPEKAISFADKAIYADTKTLTIRPETKETTPTDVIKNDVVENRVEALKGIKALADIQKDIKKDSTVLKDSLLLKARIQNVKTTNPKIQQYFNKKYVQRKLSTINKN
;
A
#
# COMPACT_ATOMS: atom_id res chain seq x y z
N MET A 1 -15.68 11.62 -11.68
CA MET A 1 -15.60 10.44 -12.59
C MET A 1 -14.22 9.81 -12.54
N GLU A 2 -13.12 10.57 -12.67
CA GLU A 2 -11.75 10.02 -12.68
C GLU A 2 -11.39 9.20 -11.42
N LYS A 3 -11.74 9.67 -10.22
CA LYS A 3 -11.46 8.96 -8.95
C LYS A 3 -12.05 7.55 -8.83
N LEU A 4 -13.14 7.24 -9.54
CA LEU A 4 -13.78 5.92 -9.49
C LEU A 4 -13.07 4.90 -10.36
N PHE A 5 -12.19 5.33 -11.26
CA PHE A 5 -11.43 4.47 -12.17
C PHE A 5 -9.92 4.43 -11.83
N GLU A 6 -9.43 5.32 -10.96
CA GLU A 6 -8.01 5.42 -10.57
C GLU A 6 -7.45 4.17 -9.87
N ASN A 7 -8.32 3.36 -9.26
CA ASN A 7 -7.95 2.12 -8.57
C ASN A 7 -8.37 0.85 -9.33
N LEU A 8 -8.94 0.99 -10.52
CA LEU A 8 -9.38 -0.13 -11.34
C LEU A 8 -8.33 -0.46 -12.40
N PHE A 9 -8.12 -1.74 -12.64
CA PHE A 9 -7.33 -2.14 -13.79
C PHE A 9 -8.07 -1.85 -15.09
N ILE A 10 -7.31 -1.64 -16.18
CA ILE A 10 -7.86 -1.38 -17.51
C ILE A 10 -8.86 -2.47 -17.94
N TYR A 11 -8.58 -3.74 -17.66
CA TYR A 11 -9.49 -4.83 -17.98
C TYR A 11 -10.82 -4.74 -17.20
N GLU A 12 -10.83 -4.18 -15.99
CA GLU A 12 -12.03 -4.00 -15.15
C GLU A 12 -12.91 -2.89 -15.71
N ILE A 13 -12.29 -1.81 -16.19
CA ILE A 13 -12.97 -0.73 -16.90
C ILE A 13 -13.62 -1.26 -18.17
N VAL A 14 -12.86 -2.01 -18.98
CA VAL A 14 -13.37 -2.63 -20.22
C VAL A 14 -14.51 -3.60 -19.91
N LEU A 15 -14.37 -4.43 -18.88
CA LEU A 15 -15.41 -5.37 -18.45
C LEU A 15 -16.69 -4.64 -18.01
N LEU A 16 -16.56 -3.54 -17.28
CA LEU A 16 -17.68 -2.71 -16.84
C LEU A 16 -18.42 -2.09 -18.02
N PHE A 17 -17.70 -1.45 -18.95
CA PHE A 17 -18.32 -0.88 -20.16
C PHE A 17 -18.99 -1.95 -21.01
N LEU A 18 -18.34 -3.10 -21.20
CA LEU A 18 -18.90 -4.22 -21.95
C LEU A 18 -20.15 -4.79 -21.27
N GLY A 19 -20.15 -4.88 -19.94
CA GLY A 19 -21.29 -5.29 -19.14
C GLY A 19 -22.47 -4.32 -19.30
N VAL A 20 -22.25 -3.01 -19.19
CA VAL A 20 -23.29 -1.98 -19.39
C VAL A 20 -23.85 -2.03 -20.82
N PHE A 21 -22.97 -2.17 -21.81
CA PHE A 21 -23.37 -2.26 -23.22
C PHE A 21 -24.24 -3.51 -23.49
N LEU A 22 -23.80 -4.67 -22.99
CA LEU A 22 -24.56 -5.92 -23.09
C LEU A 22 -25.90 -5.81 -22.36
N PHE A 23 -25.94 -5.18 -21.18
CA PHE A 23 -27.16 -4.93 -20.42
C PHE A 23 -28.16 -4.08 -21.23
N MET A 24 -27.70 -3.02 -21.90
CA MET A 24 -28.54 -2.19 -22.78
C MET A 24 -29.15 -2.99 -23.94
N ILE A 25 -28.37 -3.84 -24.59
CA ILE A 25 -28.85 -4.72 -25.67
C ILE A 25 -29.91 -5.71 -25.14
N LEU A 26 -29.67 -6.30 -23.97
CA LEU A 26 -30.60 -7.21 -23.32
C LEU A 26 -31.89 -6.52 -22.91
N CYS A 27 -31.83 -5.28 -22.40
CA CYS A 27 -33.01 -4.46 -22.14
C CYS A 27 -33.84 -4.20 -23.42
N GLY A 28 -33.19 -3.82 -24.52
CA GLY A 28 -33.87 -3.65 -25.81
C GLY A 28 -34.52 -4.94 -26.32
N SER A 29 -33.78 -6.05 -26.21
CA SER A 29 -34.25 -7.39 -26.58
C SER A 29 -35.42 -7.86 -25.71
N LEU A 30 -35.44 -7.48 -24.44
CA LEU A 30 -36.52 -7.80 -23.50
C LEU A 30 -37.79 -7.06 -23.88
N VAL A 31 -37.70 -5.75 -24.11
CA VAL A 31 -38.84 -4.94 -24.58
C VAL A 31 -39.39 -5.50 -25.90
N TYR A 32 -38.52 -5.84 -26.84
CA TYR A 32 -38.90 -6.46 -28.11
C TYR A 32 -39.60 -7.82 -27.92
N SER A 33 -39.05 -8.66 -27.04
CA SER A 33 -39.60 -10.00 -26.77
C SER A 33 -40.96 -9.96 -26.09
N ILE A 34 -41.18 -8.98 -25.21
CA ILE A 34 -42.49 -8.73 -24.59
C ILE A 34 -43.50 -8.27 -25.65
N ALA A 35 -43.10 -7.34 -26.53
CA ALA A 35 -43.97 -6.84 -27.60
C ALA A 35 -44.40 -7.96 -28.58
N LYS A 36 -43.51 -8.92 -28.86
CA LYS A 36 -43.79 -10.10 -29.70
C LYS A 36 -44.31 -11.34 -28.97
N LYS A 37 -44.52 -11.28 -27.65
CA LYS A 37 -44.98 -12.40 -26.80
C LYS A 37 -44.10 -13.66 -26.87
N TYR A 38 -42.78 -13.50 -26.99
CA TYR A 38 -41.84 -14.63 -26.90
C TYR A 38 -41.60 -15.06 -25.45
N ASP A 39 -41.05 -16.27 -25.27
CA ASP A 39 -40.69 -16.80 -23.95
C ASP A 39 -39.50 -16.00 -23.34
N ILE A 40 -39.81 -15.15 -22.37
CA ILE A 40 -38.86 -14.25 -21.70
C ILE A 40 -37.94 -14.95 -20.71
N LYS A 41 -38.26 -16.19 -20.29
CA LYS A 41 -37.54 -16.86 -19.18
C LYS A 41 -36.06 -17.07 -19.52
N LYS A 42 -35.77 -17.51 -20.75
CA LYS A 42 -34.39 -17.72 -21.22
C LYS A 42 -33.59 -16.41 -21.26
N LEU A 43 -34.24 -15.31 -21.65
CA LEU A 43 -33.61 -14.01 -21.73
C LEU A 43 -33.26 -13.48 -20.33
N LEU A 44 -34.11 -13.73 -19.34
CA LEU A 44 -33.92 -13.29 -17.96
C LEU A 44 -32.70 -13.95 -17.30
N TYR A 45 -32.41 -15.22 -17.60
CA TYR A 45 -31.16 -15.86 -17.16
C TYR A 45 -29.90 -15.21 -17.75
N PHE A 46 -29.99 -14.68 -18.98
CA PHE A 46 -28.87 -13.98 -19.62
C PHE A 46 -28.51 -12.66 -18.96
N PHE A 47 -29.42 -12.03 -18.19
CA PHE A 47 -29.13 -10.81 -17.42
C PHE A 47 -28.13 -11.03 -16.29
N ILE A 48 -27.94 -12.25 -15.81
CA ILE A 48 -26.99 -12.53 -14.72
C ILE A 48 -25.56 -12.18 -15.14
N VAL A 49 -25.20 -12.48 -16.40
CA VAL A 49 -23.85 -12.23 -16.94
C VAL A 49 -23.45 -10.75 -16.88
N PRO A 50 -24.18 -9.80 -17.50
CA PRO A 50 -23.83 -8.38 -17.42
C PRO A 50 -23.92 -7.83 -16.00
N ILE A 51 -24.85 -8.31 -15.16
CA ILE A 51 -24.92 -7.89 -13.75
C ILE A 51 -23.61 -8.23 -13.03
N ILE A 52 -23.09 -9.46 -13.19
CA ILE A 52 -21.80 -9.85 -12.58
C ILE A 52 -20.66 -9.01 -13.14
N MET A 53 -20.62 -8.76 -14.46
CA MET A 53 -19.59 -7.94 -15.09
C MET A 53 -19.57 -6.49 -14.57
N ILE A 54 -20.74 -5.90 -14.34
CA ILE A 54 -20.88 -4.54 -13.77
C ILE A 54 -20.50 -4.52 -12.28
N ALA A 55 -20.88 -5.55 -11.53
CA ALA A 55 -20.59 -5.64 -10.09
C ALA A 55 -19.13 -5.97 -9.77
N TYR A 56 -18.40 -6.60 -10.70
CA TYR A 56 -17.04 -7.11 -10.47
C TYR A 56 -16.06 -6.05 -9.93
N PRO A 57 -15.93 -4.84 -10.52
CA PRO A 57 -14.97 -3.85 -10.02
C PRO A 57 -15.28 -3.37 -8.60
N SER A 58 -16.56 -3.28 -8.24
CA SER A 58 -16.98 -2.86 -6.90
C SER A 58 -16.57 -3.89 -5.82
N ILE A 59 -16.66 -5.18 -6.12
CA ILE A 59 -16.20 -6.24 -5.20
C ILE A 59 -14.68 -6.16 -4.99
N GLN A 60 -13.93 -5.87 -6.06
CA GLN A 60 -12.47 -5.73 -6.01
C GLN A 60 -12.04 -4.53 -5.16
N GLU A 61 -12.72 -3.39 -5.29
CA GLU A 61 -12.43 -2.18 -4.52
C GLU A 61 -12.57 -2.42 -3.01
N ILE A 62 -13.67 -3.04 -2.58
CA ILE A 62 -13.91 -3.40 -1.17
C ILE A 62 -12.83 -4.34 -0.64
N GLN A 63 -12.37 -5.29 -1.47
CA GLN A 63 -11.29 -6.20 -1.07
C GLN A 63 -9.96 -5.47 -0.86
N ILE A 64 -9.66 -4.48 -1.70
CA ILE A 64 -8.44 -3.67 -1.59
C ILE A 64 -8.46 -2.85 -0.29
N GLU A 65 -9.57 -2.20 0.04
CA GLU A 65 -9.67 -1.44 1.28
C GLU A 65 -9.46 -2.33 2.51
N LYS A 66 -10.03 -3.54 2.50
CA LYS A 66 -9.80 -4.54 3.55
C LYS A 66 -8.33 -4.94 3.64
N ASP A 67 -7.66 -5.17 2.52
CA ASP A 67 -6.24 -5.49 2.48
C ASP A 67 -5.37 -4.31 2.98
N LYS A 68 -5.73 -3.06 2.67
CA LYS A 68 -5.08 -1.84 3.21
C LYS A 68 -5.29 -1.67 4.72
N LEU A 69 -6.44 -2.05 5.26
CA LEU A 69 -6.64 -2.08 6.72
C LEU A 69 -5.86 -3.23 7.36
N ALA A 70 -5.83 -4.39 6.71
CA ALA A 70 -5.08 -5.55 7.18
C ALA A 70 -3.58 -5.28 7.24
N ILE A 71 -2.99 -4.62 6.23
CA ILE A 71 -1.56 -4.29 6.23
C ILE A 71 -1.23 -3.37 7.40
N ILE A 72 -2.03 -2.33 7.68
CA ILE A 72 -1.82 -1.43 8.82
C ILE A 72 -1.89 -2.21 10.14
N LYS A 73 -2.90 -3.07 10.29
CA LYS A 73 -3.07 -3.92 11.48
C LYS A 73 -1.86 -4.83 11.70
N TYR A 74 -1.39 -5.52 10.67
CA TYR A 74 -0.24 -6.43 10.80
C TYR A 74 1.08 -5.67 10.99
N GLN A 75 1.25 -4.49 10.37
CA GLN A 75 2.38 -3.61 10.67
C GLN A 75 2.40 -3.25 12.16
N ASP A 76 1.26 -2.89 12.74
CA ASP A 76 1.16 -2.58 14.18
C ASP A 76 1.50 -3.79 15.05
N LYS A 77 1.03 -4.99 14.69
CA LYS A 77 1.41 -6.22 15.39
C LYS A 77 2.92 -6.47 15.37
N VAL A 78 3.55 -6.41 14.18
CA VAL A 78 4.99 -6.64 14.04
C VAL A 78 5.82 -5.56 14.73
N LYS A 79 5.37 -4.29 14.70
CA LYS A 79 6.04 -3.20 15.45
C LYS A 79 6.05 -3.46 16.95
N ASN A 80 4.92 -3.88 17.51
CA ASN A 80 4.79 -4.12 18.95
C ASN A 80 5.47 -5.44 19.37
N ASN A 81 5.38 -6.47 18.53
CA ASN A 81 5.99 -7.76 18.73
C ASN A 81 6.86 -8.19 17.53
N PRO A 82 8.17 -7.85 17.54
CA PRO A 82 9.09 -8.15 16.43
C PRO A 82 9.39 -9.64 16.18
N ASP A 83 8.95 -10.52 17.07
CA ASP A 83 9.15 -11.97 16.99
C ASP A 83 7.84 -12.74 16.75
N ASP A 84 6.74 -12.02 16.46
CA ASP A 84 5.47 -12.61 16.03
C ASP A 84 5.57 -13.06 14.56
N GLU A 85 5.97 -14.31 14.35
CA GLU A 85 6.15 -14.88 13.02
C GLU A 85 4.82 -15.00 12.25
N ASP A 86 3.70 -15.27 12.95
CA ASP A 86 2.37 -15.29 12.33
C ASP A 86 1.98 -13.91 11.79
N ALA A 87 2.25 -12.84 12.56
CA ALA A 87 2.00 -11.47 12.11
C ALA A 87 2.90 -11.09 10.92
N LYS A 88 4.16 -11.55 10.89
CA LYS A 88 5.08 -11.34 9.77
C LYS A 88 4.63 -12.07 8.51
N GLU A 89 4.21 -13.34 8.62
CA GLU A 89 3.73 -14.11 7.48
C GLU A 89 2.47 -13.45 6.89
N ASN A 90 1.53 -13.06 7.75
CA ASN A 90 0.32 -12.37 7.31
C ASN A 90 0.64 -11.00 6.72
N LEU A 91 1.57 -10.24 7.31
CA LEU A 91 2.05 -8.97 6.77
C LEU A 91 2.65 -9.15 5.37
N ALA A 92 3.47 -10.19 5.15
CA ALA A 92 4.05 -10.49 3.85
C ALA A 92 2.96 -10.78 2.81
N LYS A 93 1.98 -11.64 3.13
CA LYS A 93 0.87 -11.98 2.22
C LYS A 93 0.07 -10.76 1.78
N VAL A 94 -0.31 -9.88 2.71
CA VAL A 94 -1.09 -8.67 2.35
C VAL A 94 -0.23 -7.62 1.66
N THR A 95 1.08 -7.56 1.95
CA THR A 95 2.03 -6.69 1.24
C THR A 95 2.16 -7.10 -0.22
N ASP A 96 2.32 -8.39 -0.51
CA ASP A 96 2.45 -8.89 -1.88
C ASP A 96 1.16 -8.67 -2.70
N LYS A 97 -0.01 -8.71 -2.06
CA LYS A 97 -1.28 -8.37 -2.72
C LYS A 97 -1.37 -6.88 -3.07
N LEU A 98 -1.03 -6.01 -2.11
CA LEU A 98 -1.06 -4.57 -2.32
C LEU A 98 -0.01 -4.13 -3.35
N GLU A 99 1.16 -4.75 -3.37
CA GLU A 99 2.23 -4.48 -4.34
C GLU A 99 1.76 -4.61 -5.80
N LYS A 100 0.93 -5.62 -6.09
CA LYS A 100 0.38 -5.84 -7.44
C LYS A 100 -0.60 -4.76 -7.89
N ARG A 101 -1.16 -4.00 -6.94
CA ARG A 101 -2.22 -3.01 -7.18
C ARG A 101 -1.80 -1.58 -6.83
N ALA A 102 -0.60 -1.38 -6.30
CA ALA A 102 -0.16 -0.08 -5.82
C ALA A 102 0.05 0.89 -6.96
N SER A 103 -0.81 1.90 -7.04
CA SER A 103 -0.78 2.97 -8.04
C SER A 103 -0.41 4.34 -7.45
N THR A 104 -0.60 4.52 -6.15
CA THR A 104 -0.42 5.82 -5.49
C THR A 104 0.89 5.90 -4.68
N PRO A 105 1.48 7.10 -4.51
CA PRO A 105 2.63 7.30 -3.63
C PRO A 105 2.38 6.86 -2.19
N ALA A 106 1.14 7.00 -1.72
CA ALA A 106 0.72 6.56 -0.39
C ALA A 106 0.77 5.02 -0.26
N ASP A 107 0.29 4.27 -1.27
CA ASP A 107 0.35 2.81 -1.26
C ASP A 107 1.79 2.32 -1.30
N LEU A 108 2.64 2.94 -2.13
CA LEU A 108 4.07 2.64 -2.20
C LEU A 108 4.77 2.89 -0.84
N ALA A 109 4.39 3.96 -0.13
CA ALA A 109 4.93 4.23 1.20
C ALA A 109 4.51 3.19 2.24
N VAL A 110 3.26 2.72 2.19
CA VAL A 110 2.76 1.64 3.04
C VAL A 110 3.50 0.33 2.75
N ILE A 111 3.75 0.00 1.48
CA ILE A 111 4.53 -1.17 1.08
C ILE A 111 5.98 -1.07 1.55
N SER A 112 6.64 0.07 1.35
CA SER A 112 8.01 0.33 1.80
C SER A 112 8.17 0.07 3.31
N LYS A 113 7.25 0.62 4.11
CA LYS A 113 7.21 0.38 5.56
C LYS A 113 7.00 -1.08 5.92
N SER A 114 6.16 -1.79 5.17
CA SER A 114 5.94 -3.23 5.40
C SER A 114 7.22 -4.01 5.15
N TYR A 115 7.94 -3.71 4.06
CA TYR A 115 9.21 -4.36 3.77
C TYR A 115 10.32 -4.05 4.78
N LEU A 116 10.32 -2.86 5.38
CA LEU A 116 11.19 -2.53 6.50
C LEU A 116 10.93 -3.46 7.71
N LEU A 117 9.66 -3.64 8.07
CA LEU A 117 9.24 -4.48 9.20
C LEU A 117 9.42 -5.98 8.93
N LEU A 118 9.35 -6.39 7.66
CA LEU A 118 9.66 -7.75 7.20
C LEU A 118 11.15 -8.00 7.02
N GLU A 119 12.01 -7.04 7.42
CA GLU A 119 13.46 -7.15 7.34
C GLU A 119 13.93 -7.40 5.89
N LYS A 120 13.30 -6.77 4.89
CA LYS A 120 13.67 -6.81 3.47
C LYS A 120 14.15 -5.42 3.01
N PRO A 121 15.36 -4.99 3.42
CA PRO A 121 15.80 -3.59 3.28
C PRO A 121 15.90 -3.13 1.82
N GLU A 122 16.32 -4.00 0.90
CA GLU A 122 16.45 -3.66 -0.53
C GLU A 122 15.08 -3.29 -1.13
N LYS A 123 14.05 -4.07 -0.81
CA LYS A 123 12.69 -3.77 -1.24
C LYS A 123 12.16 -2.52 -0.55
N ALA A 124 12.40 -2.35 0.76
CA ALA A 124 11.97 -1.17 1.50
C ALA A 124 12.51 0.13 0.86
N ILE A 125 13.80 0.15 0.52
CA ILE A 125 14.46 1.27 -0.15
C ILE A 125 13.87 1.49 -1.54
N SER A 126 13.77 0.44 -2.35
CA SER A 126 13.24 0.54 -3.72
C SER A 126 11.82 1.13 -3.76
N PHE A 127 10.93 0.69 -2.87
CA PHE A 127 9.57 1.22 -2.79
C PHE A 127 9.53 2.64 -2.20
N ALA A 128 10.43 2.98 -1.27
CA ALA A 128 10.54 4.36 -0.77
C ALA A 128 10.97 5.31 -1.88
N ASP A 129 11.95 4.93 -2.70
CA ASP A 129 12.43 5.74 -3.81
C ASP A 129 11.33 5.96 -4.86
N LYS A 130 10.57 4.90 -5.20
CA LYS A 130 9.41 5.02 -6.10
C LYS A 130 8.36 5.99 -5.55
N ALA A 131 8.06 5.90 -4.26
CA ALA A 131 7.09 6.79 -3.60
C ALA A 131 7.56 8.25 -3.60
N ILE A 132 8.81 8.51 -3.21
CA ILE A 132 9.42 9.86 -3.23
C ILE A 132 9.43 10.43 -4.65
N TYR A 133 9.83 9.62 -5.64
CA TYR A 133 9.86 10.06 -7.03
C TYR A 133 8.46 10.44 -7.54
N ALA A 134 7.45 9.62 -7.25
CA ALA A 134 6.07 9.92 -7.64
C ALA A 134 5.54 11.20 -6.97
N ASP A 135 5.86 11.43 -5.70
CA ASP A 135 5.50 12.63 -4.97
C ASP A 135 6.19 13.89 -5.50
N THR A 136 7.51 13.84 -5.69
CA THR A 136 8.31 14.96 -6.20
C THR A 136 7.96 15.32 -7.65
N LYS A 137 7.65 14.34 -8.49
CA LYS A 137 7.12 14.58 -9.85
C LYS A 137 5.77 15.30 -9.83
N THR A 138 4.94 15.03 -8.82
CA THR A 138 3.64 15.70 -8.66
C THR A 138 3.81 17.19 -8.27
N LEU A 139 4.91 17.52 -7.58
CA LEU A 139 5.25 18.89 -7.19
C LEU A 139 5.84 19.72 -8.35
N THR A 140 6.58 19.09 -9.28
CA THR A 140 7.26 19.80 -10.39
C THR A 140 6.39 20.10 -11.61
N ILE A 141 5.21 19.48 -11.76
CA ILE A 141 4.32 19.68 -12.92
C ILE A 141 3.36 20.88 -12.73
N ARG A 142 3.35 21.53 -11.56
CA ARG A 142 2.46 22.66 -11.32
C ARG A 142 3.09 23.98 -11.83
N PRO A 143 2.54 24.63 -12.87
CA PRO A 143 3.00 25.96 -13.28
C PRO A 143 2.75 26.97 -12.15
N GLU A 144 3.72 27.85 -11.90
CA GLU A 144 3.81 28.83 -10.80
C GLU A 144 2.67 29.89 -10.75
N THR A 145 1.63 29.76 -11.56
CA THR A 145 0.64 30.84 -11.81
C THR A 145 -0.78 30.57 -11.32
N LYS A 146 -1.03 29.51 -10.54
CA LYS A 146 -2.36 29.31 -9.91
C LYS A 146 -2.30 29.62 -8.42
N GLU A 147 -3.06 30.64 -8.01
CA GLU A 147 -3.30 31.04 -6.63
C GLU A 147 -3.45 29.82 -5.72
N THR A 148 -2.66 29.79 -4.65
CA THR A 148 -2.63 28.73 -3.66
C THR A 148 -3.96 28.66 -2.93
N THR A 149 -4.79 27.68 -3.29
CA THR A 149 -6.01 27.41 -2.54
C THR A 149 -5.66 26.74 -1.19
N PRO A 150 -6.49 26.85 -0.14
CA PRO A 150 -6.26 26.15 1.14
C PRO A 150 -6.06 24.63 0.97
N THR A 151 -6.69 24.04 -0.04
CA THR A 151 -6.54 22.62 -0.42
C THR A 151 -5.13 22.28 -0.93
N ASP A 152 -4.41 23.25 -1.50
CA ASP A 152 -3.07 23.06 -2.04
C ASP A 152 -2.00 23.11 -0.96
N VAL A 153 -2.19 23.95 0.05
CA VAL A 153 -1.32 24.02 1.22
C VAL A 153 -1.37 22.70 2.00
N ILE A 154 -2.57 22.15 2.23
CA ILE A 154 -2.76 20.87 2.93
C ILE A 154 -2.13 19.70 2.16
N LYS A 155 -2.25 19.68 0.82
CA LYS A 155 -1.63 18.64 -0.01
C LYS A 155 -0.11 18.69 0.05
N ASN A 156 0.48 19.88 0.04
CA ASN A 156 1.93 20.05 0.09
C ASN A 156 2.51 19.59 1.44
N ASP A 157 1.87 19.94 2.56
CA ASP A 157 2.29 19.49 3.89
C ASP A 157 2.18 17.95 4.03
N VAL A 158 1.12 17.35 3.50
CA VAL A 158 0.96 15.88 3.50
C VAL A 158 2.02 15.18 2.64
N VAL A 159 2.42 15.78 1.51
CA VAL A 159 3.49 15.25 0.64
C VAL A 159 4.85 15.40 1.33
N GLU A 160 5.17 16.57 1.86
CA GLU A 160 6.45 16.85 2.53
C GLU A 160 6.66 15.94 3.75
N ASN A 161 5.63 15.79 4.59
CA ASN A 161 5.66 14.88 5.74
C ASN A 161 5.86 13.42 5.33
N ARG A 162 5.27 12.98 4.21
CA ARG A 162 5.46 11.63 3.69
C ARG A 162 6.87 11.42 3.15
N VAL A 163 7.41 12.38 2.41
CA VAL A 163 8.79 12.33 1.90
C VAL A 163 9.79 12.25 3.05
N GLU A 164 9.63 13.06 4.10
CA GLU A 164 10.47 12.99 5.30
C GLU A 164 10.34 11.63 6.01
N ALA A 165 9.13 11.10 6.15
CA ALA A 165 8.90 9.76 6.72
C ALA A 165 9.62 8.66 5.90
N LEU A 166 9.58 8.75 4.57
CA LEU A 166 10.21 7.81 3.66
C LEU A 166 11.74 7.88 3.70
N LYS A 167 12.32 9.08 3.84
CA LYS A 167 13.77 9.23 4.10
C LYS A 167 14.18 8.52 5.39
N GLY A 168 13.37 8.65 6.46
CA GLY A 168 13.58 7.94 7.72
C GLY A 168 13.51 6.41 7.53
N ILE A 169 12.56 5.91 6.75
CA ILE A 169 12.45 4.48 6.41
C ILE A 169 13.70 4.01 5.65
N LYS A 170 14.19 4.77 4.68
CA LYS A 170 15.42 4.44 3.94
C LYS A 170 16.63 4.35 4.86
N ALA A 171 16.84 5.36 5.72
CA ALA A 171 17.97 5.35 6.65
C ALA A 171 17.92 4.13 7.61
N LEU A 172 16.73 3.75 8.08
CA LEU A 172 16.55 2.53 8.88
C LEU A 172 16.79 1.25 8.07
N ALA A 173 16.39 1.21 6.80
CA ALA A 173 16.64 0.07 5.92
C ALA A 173 18.13 -0.08 5.60
N ASP A 174 18.86 1.03 5.42
CA ASP A 174 20.31 1.02 5.25
C ASP A 174 21.00 0.46 6.51
N ILE A 175 20.56 0.84 7.70
CA ILE A 175 21.03 0.24 8.95
C ILE A 175 20.75 -1.28 8.98
N GLN A 176 19.55 -1.73 8.57
CA GLN A 176 19.26 -3.17 8.48
C GLN A 176 20.20 -3.88 7.49
N LYS A 177 20.48 -3.24 6.36
CA LYS A 177 21.38 -3.78 5.33
C LYS A 177 22.80 -3.93 5.87
N ASP A 178 23.31 -2.92 6.58
CA ASP A 178 24.62 -2.96 7.23
C ASP A 178 24.69 -4.07 8.28
N ILE A 179 23.66 -4.21 9.11
CA ILE A 179 23.56 -5.29 10.11
C ILE A 179 23.60 -6.68 9.45
N LYS A 180 22.92 -6.86 8.32
CA LYS A 180 22.92 -8.13 7.59
C LYS A 180 24.25 -8.43 6.92
N LYS A 181 24.94 -7.41 6.41
CA LYS A 181 26.22 -7.54 5.72
C LYS A 181 27.37 -7.78 6.69
N ASP A 182 27.35 -7.11 7.82
CA ASP A 182 28.41 -7.17 8.83
C ASP A 182 27.83 -7.28 10.25
N SER A 183 27.88 -8.49 10.80
CA SER A 183 27.43 -8.77 12.17
C SER A 183 28.31 -8.09 13.24
N THR A 184 29.45 -7.51 12.88
CA THR A 184 30.28 -6.74 13.82
C THR A 184 29.70 -5.35 14.13
N VAL A 185 28.85 -4.81 13.25
CA VAL A 185 28.07 -3.57 13.51
C VAL A 185 27.14 -3.73 14.72
N LEU A 186 26.75 -4.97 15.04
CA LEU A 186 25.98 -5.31 16.24
C LEU A 186 26.82 -5.39 17.53
N LYS A 187 28.16 -5.26 17.46
CA LYS A 187 29.03 -5.35 18.65
C LYS A 187 28.96 -4.09 19.52
N ASP A 188 28.75 -2.92 18.92
CA ASP A 188 28.60 -1.66 19.64
C ASP A 188 27.12 -1.25 19.72
N SER A 189 26.44 -1.80 20.73
CA SER A 189 25.01 -1.55 21.00
C SER A 189 24.70 -0.07 21.23
N LEU A 190 25.66 0.71 21.76
CA LEU A 190 25.51 2.14 22.01
C LEU A 190 25.60 2.94 20.72
N LEU A 191 26.57 2.62 19.86
CA LEU A 191 26.71 3.25 18.54
C LEU A 191 25.51 2.93 17.64
N LEU A 192 24.99 1.70 17.68
CA LEU A 192 23.78 1.34 16.95
C LEU A 192 22.54 2.10 17.47
N LYS A 193 22.38 2.19 18.78
CA LYS A 193 21.30 2.98 19.40
C LYS A 193 21.37 4.45 19.00
N ALA A 194 22.56 5.06 19.02
CA ALA A 194 22.77 6.44 18.60
C ALA A 194 22.41 6.63 17.11
N ARG A 195 22.83 5.71 16.23
CA ARG A 195 22.45 5.75 14.80
C ARG A 195 20.94 5.69 14.62
N ILE A 196 20.24 4.78 15.29
CA ILE A 196 18.77 4.66 15.22
C ILE A 196 18.07 5.92 15.73
N GLN A 197 18.56 6.51 16.84
CA GLN A 197 18.00 7.74 17.42
C GLN A 197 18.21 8.97 16.54
N ASN A 198 19.33 9.03 15.81
CA ASN A 198 19.61 10.12 14.87
C ASN A 198 18.78 10.05 13.59
N VAL A 199 18.11 8.93 13.30
CA VAL A 199 17.17 8.87 12.19
C VAL A 199 15.91 9.66 12.56
N LYS A 200 15.75 10.83 11.93
CA LYS A 200 14.53 11.63 11.98
C LYS A 200 13.40 10.81 11.35
N THR A 201 12.53 10.24 12.17
CA THR A 201 11.32 9.56 11.71
C THR A 201 10.09 10.18 12.36
N THR A 202 9.01 10.25 11.59
CA THR A 202 7.69 10.66 12.08
C THR A 202 7.01 9.58 12.92
N ASN A 203 7.57 8.36 13.02
CA ASN A 203 6.93 7.26 13.75
C ASN A 203 7.81 6.69 14.89
N PRO A 204 7.56 7.09 16.15
CA PRO A 204 8.36 6.64 17.29
C PRO A 204 8.25 5.13 17.53
N LYS A 205 7.14 4.49 17.13
CA LYS A 205 6.97 3.03 17.27
C LYS A 205 7.92 2.24 16.36
N ILE A 206 8.33 2.80 15.22
CA ILE A 206 9.32 2.15 14.35
C ILE A 206 10.71 2.21 14.99
N GLN A 207 11.10 3.35 15.58
CA GLN A 207 12.35 3.41 16.37
C GLN A 207 12.32 2.41 17.54
N GLN A 208 11.19 2.30 18.24
CA GLN A 208 11.02 1.31 19.31
C GLN A 208 11.17 -0.13 18.82
N TYR A 209 10.58 -0.46 17.66
CA TYR A 209 10.77 -1.75 17.00
C TYR A 209 12.26 -2.05 16.77
N PHE A 210 13.00 -1.10 16.18
CA PHE A 210 14.43 -1.25 15.92
C PHE A 210 15.25 -1.44 17.21
N ASN A 211 14.95 -0.64 18.25
CA ASN A 211 15.60 -0.76 19.54
C ASN A 211 15.31 -2.12 20.19
N LYS A 212 14.06 -2.60 20.16
CA LYS A 212 13.69 -3.90 20.72
C LYS A 212 14.36 -5.06 19.96
N LYS A 213 14.33 -5.02 18.63
CA LYS A 213 14.85 -6.10 17.78
C LYS A 213 16.37 -6.18 17.77
N TYR A 214 17.06 -5.06 17.58
CA TYR A 214 18.50 -5.04 17.32
C TYR A 214 19.36 -4.61 18.53
N VAL A 215 18.84 -3.77 19.42
CA VAL A 215 19.60 -3.23 20.57
C VAL A 215 19.37 -4.07 21.85
N GLN A 216 18.12 -4.23 22.29
CA GLN A 216 17.77 -4.89 23.55
C GLN A 216 18.00 -6.41 23.55
N ARG A 217 17.75 -7.07 22.40
CA ARG A 217 17.99 -8.52 22.25
C ARG A 217 19.46 -8.88 22.45
N LYS A 218 20.39 -7.96 22.13
CA LYS A 218 21.83 -8.15 22.32
C LYS A 218 22.24 -8.01 23.78
N LEU A 219 21.75 -6.97 24.47
CA LEU A 219 22.02 -6.77 25.90
C LEU A 219 21.55 -7.97 26.74
N SER A 220 20.42 -8.58 26.39
CA SER A 220 19.91 -9.78 27.08
C SER A 220 20.68 -11.07 26.76
N THR A 221 21.32 -11.18 25.60
CA THR A 221 22.25 -12.29 25.28
C THR A 221 23.65 -12.11 25.89
N ILE A 222 24.10 -10.87 26.11
CA ILE A 222 25.41 -10.58 26.72
C ILE A 222 25.36 -10.81 28.23
N ASN A 223 24.27 -10.43 28.91
CA ASN A 223 24.10 -10.64 30.37
C ASN A 223 23.75 -12.09 30.78
N LYS A 224 23.67 -13.02 29.84
CA LYS A 224 23.41 -14.45 30.10
C LYS A 224 24.64 -15.35 29.96
N ASN A 225 25.77 -14.78 29.57
CA ASN A 225 27.09 -15.43 29.55
C ASN A 225 28.01 -14.75 30.57
#